data_AF-A0A349XUH2-F1
#
_entry.id   AF-A0A349XUH2-F1
#
_cell.length_a   1.000
_cell.length_b   1.000
_cell.length_c   1.000
_cell.angle_alpha   90.00
_cell.angle_beta   90.00
_cell.angle_gamma   90.00
#
_symmetry.space_group_name_H-M   'P 1'
#
loop_
_entity.id
_entity.type
_entity.pdbx_description
1 polymer ?
#
loop_
_entity_poly.entity_id
_entity_poly.type
_entity_poly.pdbx_seq_one_letter_code
_entity_poly.pdbx_strand_id
1 'polypeptide(L)'
;GPMIVDPDRAQKLVVLPERPVLHARINRRFEAMMHSGAVEEVQALLALDLPADATVMKAIGVGQIAEMLAGRMSTADVVERSAAATRQYAKRQMTWFRNQMDEDWMRIQP
;
A
#
# COMPACT_ATOMS: atom_id res chain seq x y z
N GLY A 1 -19.73 16.02 10.97
CA GLY A 1 -19.63 17.14 10.02
C GLY A 1 -20.73 17.01 8.99
N PRO A 2 -21.00 18.04 8.17
CA PRO A 2 -21.98 17.93 7.08
C PRO A 2 -21.54 16.87 6.07
N MET A 3 -22.51 16.18 5.49
CA MET A 3 -22.27 15.20 4.44
C MET A 3 -21.85 15.95 3.16
N ILE A 4 -20.59 15.79 2.74
CA ILE A 4 -20.02 16.52 1.58
C ILE A 4 -20.50 15.91 0.25
N VAL A 5 -20.83 14.62 0.26
CA VAL A 5 -21.27 13.87 -0.92
C VAL A 5 -22.71 13.42 -0.70
N ASP A 6 -23.60 13.83 -1.58
CA ASP A 6 -24.98 13.36 -1.63
C ASP A 6 -25.00 11.90 -2.13
N PRO A 7 -25.39 10.92 -1.29
CA PRO A 7 -25.37 9.51 -1.66
C PRO A 7 -26.31 9.19 -2.82
N ASP A 8 -27.41 9.94 -2.96
CA ASP A 8 -28.42 9.72 -4.01
C ASP A 8 -27.93 10.20 -5.38
N ARG A 9 -26.88 11.03 -5.41
CA ARG A 9 -26.26 11.57 -6.63
C ARG A 9 -24.85 11.03 -6.88
N ALA A 10 -24.35 10.16 -6.00
CA ALA A 10 -23.01 9.62 -6.09
C ALA A 10 -23.00 8.28 -6.85
N GLN A 11 -22.00 8.12 -7.74
CA GLN A 11 -21.70 6.82 -8.32
C GLN A 11 -20.66 6.09 -7.47
N LYS A 12 -20.99 4.88 -7.04
CA LYS A 12 -20.15 4.06 -6.16
C LYS A 12 -19.43 3.00 -6.98
N LEU A 13 -18.10 3.02 -6.96
CA LEU A 13 -17.26 2.14 -7.77
C LEU A 13 -16.25 1.37 -6.90
N VAL A 14 -16.07 0.09 -7.21
CA VAL A 14 -15.02 -0.76 -6.62
C VAL A 14 -14.16 -1.32 -7.73
N VAL A 15 -12.88 -0.99 -7.74
CA VAL A 15 -11.94 -1.55 -8.71
C VAL A 15 -11.29 -2.78 -8.11
N LEU A 16 -11.59 -3.95 -8.66
CA LEU A 16 -11.16 -5.24 -8.12
C LEU A 16 -10.63 -6.15 -9.23
N PRO A 17 -9.35 -5.99 -9.63
CA PRO A 17 -8.71 -6.87 -10.60
C PRO A 17 -8.56 -8.29 -10.04
N GLU A 18 -8.33 -9.25 -10.93
CA GLU A 18 -8.00 -10.61 -10.53
C GLU A 18 -6.74 -10.65 -9.66
N ARG A 19 -6.74 -11.55 -8.66
CA ARG A 19 -5.66 -11.64 -7.66
C ARG A 19 -4.27 -11.85 -8.30
N PRO A 20 -4.08 -12.71 -9.32
CA PRO A 20 -2.77 -12.87 -9.96
C PRO A 20 -2.27 -11.57 -10.61
N VAL A 21 -3.16 -10.86 -11.31
CA VAL A 21 -2.83 -9.57 -11.95
C VAL A 21 -2.46 -8.53 -10.89
N LEU A 22 -3.23 -8.45 -9.81
CA LEU A 22 -2.97 -7.52 -8.70
C LEU A 22 -1.61 -7.80 -8.05
N HIS A 23 -1.30 -9.06 -7.78
CA HIS A 23 -0.02 -9.45 -7.17
C HIS A 23 1.16 -9.08 -8.08
N ALA A 24 1.06 -9.38 -9.37
CA ALA A 24 2.10 -9.02 -10.33
C ALA A 24 2.32 -7.50 -10.42
N ARG A 25 1.22 -6.72 -10.43
CA ARG A 25 1.29 -5.24 -10.40
C ARG A 25 1.91 -4.71 -9.10
N ILE A 26 1.61 -5.31 -7.95
CA ILE A 26 2.20 -4.94 -6.66
C ILE A 26 3.71 -5.15 -6.67
N ASN A 27 4.18 -6.33 -7.12
CA ASN A 27 5.61 -6.64 -7.17
C ASN A 27 6.35 -5.64 -8.06
N ARG A 28 5.88 -5.48 -9.31
CA ARG A 28 6.47 -4.55 -10.27
C ARG A 28 6.47 -3.11 -9.76
N ARG A 29 5.39 -2.69 -9.09
CA ARG A 29 5.31 -1.34 -8.52
C ARG A 29 6.36 -1.14 -7.43
N PHE A 30 6.53 -2.10 -6.54
CA PHE A 30 7.49 -1.96 -5.45
C PHE A 30 8.94 -1.98 -5.98
N GLU A 31 9.24 -2.84 -6.95
CA GLU A 31 10.52 -2.80 -7.67
C GLU A 31 10.75 -1.42 -8.28
N ALA A 32 9.77 -0.85 -8.97
CA ALA A 32 9.90 0.48 -9.55
C ALA A 32 10.15 1.56 -8.48
N MET A 33 9.47 1.49 -7.34
CA MET A 33 9.67 2.43 -6.21
C MET A 33 11.12 2.43 -5.71
N MET A 34 11.76 1.25 -5.62
CA MET A 34 13.17 1.15 -5.22
C MET A 34 14.14 1.85 -6.19
N HIS A 35 13.72 2.06 -7.44
CA HIS A 35 14.51 2.75 -8.47
C HIS A 35 14.05 4.20 -8.71
N SER A 36 12.99 4.66 -8.02
CA SER A 36 12.33 5.93 -8.30
C SER A 36 12.22 6.86 -7.08
N GLY A 37 13.16 6.78 -6.13
CA GLY A 37 13.23 7.73 -5.03
C GLY A 37 12.78 7.21 -3.65
N ALA A 38 12.30 5.97 -3.53
CA ALA A 38 11.78 5.49 -2.25
C ALA A 38 12.86 5.37 -1.17
N VAL A 39 14.11 5.09 -1.56
CA VAL A 39 15.22 4.99 -0.61
C VAL A 39 15.56 6.36 -0.06
N GLU A 40 15.63 7.36 -0.93
CA GLU A 40 15.89 8.76 -0.61
C GLU A 40 14.79 9.35 0.27
N GLU A 41 13.52 9.04 -0.02
CA GLU A 41 12.38 9.44 0.81
C GLU A 41 12.49 8.88 2.24
N VAL A 42 12.87 7.60 2.38
CA VAL A 42 13.04 6.99 3.71
C VAL A 42 14.27 7.54 4.43
N GLN A 43 15.37 7.81 3.73
CA GLN A 43 16.52 8.51 4.32
C GLN A 43 16.12 9.89 4.87
N ALA A 44 15.38 10.67 4.08
CA ALA A 44 14.88 11.97 4.52
C ALA A 44 13.93 11.85 5.71
N LEU A 45 13.05 10.83 5.71
CA LEU A 45 12.14 10.56 6.82
C LEU A 45 12.89 10.20 8.11
N LEU A 46 13.93 9.37 8.02
CA LEU A 46 14.75 8.99 9.18
C LEU A 46 15.52 10.18 9.76
N ALA A 47 15.92 11.14 8.92
CA ALA A 47 16.59 12.36 9.35
C ALA A 47 15.70 13.28 10.20
N LEU A 48 14.36 13.11 10.16
CA LEU A 48 13.43 13.87 10.99
C LEU A 48 13.37 13.40 12.46
N ASP A 49 14.05 12.30 12.81
CA ASP A 49 14.10 11.71 14.15
C ASP A 49 12.71 11.56 14.80
N LEU A 50 11.75 11.07 13.99
CA LEU A 50 10.39 10.88 14.45
C LEU A 50 10.30 9.71 15.46
N PRO A 51 9.34 9.77 16.40
CA PRO A 51 9.06 8.64 17.28
C PRO A 51 8.83 7.36 16.49
N ALA A 52 9.40 6.24 16.94
CA ALA A 52 9.28 4.95 16.27
C ALA A 52 7.82 4.47 16.12
N ASP A 53 6.92 4.96 16.97
CA ASP A 53 5.49 4.64 16.94
C ASP A 53 4.66 5.58 16.05
N ALA A 54 5.27 6.60 15.44
CA ALA A 54 4.61 7.50 14.51
C ALA A 54 3.99 6.73 13.34
N THR A 55 2.79 7.12 12.93
CA THR A 55 2.02 6.41 11.88
C THR A 55 2.80 6.26 10.58
N VAL A 56 3.59 7.27 10.21
CA VAL A 56 4.42 7.24 9.00
C VAL A 56 5.52 6.17 9.06
N MET A 57 6.09 5.92 10.24
CA MET A 57 7.12 4.87 10.45
C MET A 57 6.55 3.46 10.29
N LYS A 58 5.23 3.31 10.41
CA LYS A 58 4.50 2.04 10.22
C LYS A 58 4.03 1.82 8.79
N ALA A 59 4.29 2.76 7.87
CA ALA A 59 3.94 2.58 6.47
C ALA A 59 4.72 1.41 5.85
N ILE A 60 4.04 0.62 5.01
CA ILE A 60 4.63 -0.54 4.35
C ILE A 60 5.79 -0.07 3.46
N GLY A 61 6.98 -0.63 3.66
CA GLY A 61 8.21 -0.25 2.95
C GLY A 61 9.16 0.59 3.79
N VAL A 62 8.67 1.46 4.67
CA VAL A 62 9.53 2.35 5.48
C VAL A 62 10.46 1.56 6.38
N GLY A 63 9.90 0.66 7.20
CA GLY A 63 10.70 -0.19 8.08
C GLY A 63 11.66 -1.10 7.31
N GLN A 64 11.23 -1.69 6.19
CA GLN A 64 12.07 -2.57 5.39
C GLN A 64 13.26 -1.80 4.78
N ILE A 65 13.02 -0.62 4.21
CA ILE A 65 14.06 0.23 3.64
C ILE A 65 14.99 0.74 4.75
N ALA A 66 14.48 1.11 5.92
CA ALA A 66 15.30 1.51 7.07
C ALA A 66 16.25 0.40 7.54
N GLU A 67 15.77 -0.85 7.59
CA GLU A 67 16.61 -2.02 7.92
C GLU A 67 17.71 -2.25 6.85
N MET A 68 17.39 -2.03 5.58
CA MET A 68 18.37 -2.11 4.49
C MET A 68 19.42 -1.01 4.58
N LEU A 69 19.01 0.24 4.86
CA LEU A 69 19.91 1.37 5.08
C LEU A 69 20.83 1.14 6.28
N ALA A 70 20.37 0.38 7.28
CA ALA A 70 21.18 -0.02 8.42
C ALA A 70 22.02 -1.30 8.18
N GLY A 71 22.04 -1.84 6.95
CA GLY A 71 22.81 -3.03 6.58
C GLY A 71 22.26 -4.36 7.11
N ARG A 72 21.02 -4.38 7.62
CA ARG A 72 20.38 -5.57 8.21
C ARG A 72 19.47 -6.34 7.26
N MET A 73 19.22 -5.81 6.05
CA MET A 73 18.36 -6.42 5.04
C MET A 73 18.91 -6.17 3.65
N SER A 74 18.84 -7.17 2.76
CA SER A 74 19.23 -6.99 1.36
C SER A 74 18.14 -6.27 0.56
N THR A 75 18.50 -5.62 -0.55
CA THR A 75 17.52 -5.00 -1.46
C THR A 75 16.47 -6.01 -1.95
N ALA A 76 16.88 -7.25 -2.24
CA ALA A 76 15.97 -8.31 -2.65
C ALA A 76 14.97 -8.67 -1.54
N ASP A 77 15.43 -8.75 -0.29
CA ASP A 77 14.55 -8.98 0.86
C ASP A 77 13.58 -7.82 1.10
N VAL A 78 14.02 -6.57 0.92
CA VAL A 78 13.15 -5.39 1.03
C VAL A 78 12.02 -5.48 0.02
N VAL A 79 12.35 -5.78 -1.24
CA VAL A 79 11.36 -5.92 -2.32
C VAL A 79 10.35 -7.01 -1.99
N GLU A 80 10.81 -8.22 -1.67
CA GLU A 80 9.90 -9.34 -1.42
C GLU A 80 9.04 -9.10 -0.18
N ARG A 81 9.64 -8.66 0.95
CA ARG A 81 8.90 -8.45 2.20
C ARG A 81 7.87 -7.33 2.08
N SER A 82 8.22 -6.23 1.42
CA SER A 82 7.31 -5.08 1.25
C SER A 82 6.21 -5.39 0.24
N ALA A 83 6.52 -6.09 -0.84
CA ALA A 83 5.52 -6.58 -1.78
C ALA A 83 4.57 -7.58 -1.11
N ALA A 84 5.09 -8.52 -0.31
CA ALA A 84 4.28 -9.45 0.47
C ALA A 84 3.34 -8.75 1.46
N ALA A 85 3.85 -7.77 2.22
CA ALA A 85 3.04 -6.94 3.11
C ALA A 85 1.95 -6.16 2.36
N THR A 86 2.27 -5.63 1.18
CA THR A 86 1.31 -4.94 0.30
C THR A 86 0.22 -5.90 -0.21
N ARG A 87 0.57 -7.14 -0.60
CA ARG A 87 -0.41 -8.17 -0.99
C ARG A 87 -1.34 -8.53 0.18
N GLN A 88 -0.82 -8.62 1.41
CA GLN A 88 -1.64 -8.84 2.60
C GLN A 88 -2.58 -7.67 2.89
N TYR A 89 -2.10 -6.43 2.72
CA TYR A 89 -2.93 -5.24 2.84
C TYR A 89 -4.05 -5.22 1.79
N ALA A 90 -3.73 -5.51 0.53
CA ALA A 90 -4.71 -5.66 -0.53
C ALA A 90 -5.74 -6.75 -0.19
N LYS A 91 -5.32 -7.90 0.36
CA LYS A 91 -6.24 -8.95 0.84
C LYS A 91 -7.20 -8.45 1.92
N ARG A 92 -6.73 -7.61 2.84
CA ARG A 92 -7.60 -6.99 3.86
C ARG A 92 -8.59 -6.02 3.22
N GLN A 93 -8.16 -5.20 2.26
CA GLN A 93 -9.07 -4.31 1.51
C GLN A 93 -10.13 -5.11 0.75
N MET A 94 -9.75 -6.17 0.03
CA MET A 94 -10.70 -7.03 -0.68
C MET A 94 -11.74 -7.67 0.26
N THR A 95 -11.30 -8.09 1.45
CA THR A 95 -12.21 -8.62 2.48
C THR A 95 -13.16 -7.55 3.01
N TRP A 96 -12.66 -6.34 3.24
CA TRP A 96 -13.47 -5.22 3.67
C TRP A 96 -14.51 -4.84 2.60
N PHE A 97 -14.11 -4.74 1.33
CA PHE A 97 -15.02 -4.48 0.20
C PHE A 97 -16.16 -5.50 0.14
N ARG A 98 -15.84 -6.80 0.25
CA ARG A 98 -16.86 -7.86 0.25
C ARG A 98 -17.87 -7.73 1.40
N ASN A 99 -17.45 -7.21 2.56
CA ASN A 99 -18.28 -7.16 3.75
C ASN A 99 -19.00 -5.82 3.96
N GLN A 100 -18.56 -4.75 3.27
CA GLN A 100 -19.00 -3.37 3.55
C GLN A 100 -19.55 -2.66 2.31
N MET A 101 -19.29 -3.17 1.11
CA MET A 101 -19.80 -2.62 -0.13
C MET A 101 -20.88 -3.57 -0.66
N ASP A 102 -22.13 -3.16 -0.54
CA ASP A 102 -23.30 -3.93 -0.93
C ASP A 102 -23.47 -3.98 -2.47
N GLU A 103 -24.70 -4.25 -2.93
CA GLU A 103 -25.06 -4.36 -4.34
C GLU A 103 -25.12 -3.02 -5.07
N ASP A 104 -25.21 -1.90 -4.35
CA ASP A 104 -25.23 -0.56 -4.95
C ASP A 104 -23.87 -0.10 -5.48
N TRP A 105 -22.81 -0.84 -5.13
CA TRP A 105 -21.46 -0.62 -5.60
C TRP A 105 -21.19 -1.38 -6.91
N MET A 106 -20.92 -0.62 -7.98
CA MET A 106 -20.51 -1.17 -9.25
C MET A 106 -19.06 -1.67 -9.17
N ARG A 107 -18.87 -2.97 -9.41
CA ARG A 107 -17.56 -3.62 -9.41
C ARG A 107 -16.96 -3.60 -10.81
N ILE A 108 -15.79 -3.00 -10.94
CA ILE A 108 -15.05 -2.84 -12.19
C ILE A 108 -13.83 -3.76 -12.18
N GLN A 109 -13.65 -4.51 -13.26
CA GLN A 109 -12.43 -5.26 -13.55
C GLN A 109 -11.60 -4.51 -14.60
N PRO A 110 -10.44 -3.94 -14.23
CA PRO A 110 -9.57 -3.19 -15.13
C PRO A 110 -8.51 -4.06 -15.83
#